data_AF-A0A9D1TRE9-F1
#
_entry.id   AF-A0A9D1TRE9-F1
#
_cell.length_a   1.000
_cell.length_b   1.000
_cell.length_c   1.000
_cell.angle_alpha   90.00
_cell.angle_beta   90.00
_cell.angle_gamma   90.00
#
_symmetry.space_group_name_H-M   'P 1'
#
loop_
_entity.id
_entity.type
_entity.pdbx_description
1 polymer ?
#
loop_
_entity_poly.entity_id
_entity_poly.type
_entity_poly.pdbx_seq_one_letter_code
_entity_poly.pdbx_strand_id
1 'polypeptide(L)'
;MINGNVNEFVDGLYYGDERVFVYKGQKFFIQGLTYDGCNHLLLDRWEPPADAYIWEGKSPRGTFAVEEFLSTPIWDGKTFWQVEQEMEWVDC
;
A
#
# COMPACT_ATOMS: atom_id res chain seq x y z
N MET A 1 6.65 -7.78 -8.63
CA MET A 1 5.97 -6.59 -9.11
C MET A 1 6.24 -6.53 -10.59
N ILE A 2 5.20 -6.48 -11.40
CA ILE A 2 5.25 -6.37 -12.85
C ILE A 2 5.47 -4.90 -13.19
N ASN A 3 6.29 -4.63 -14.22
CA ASN A 3 6.64 -3.31 -14.73
C ASN A 3 7.40 -2.37 -13.78
N GLY A 4 7.81 -2.82 -12.60
CA GLY A 4 8.57 -1.99 -11.66
C GLY A 4 9.46 -2.78 -10.72
N ASN A 5 10.27 -2.06 -9.95
CA ASN A 5 11.14 -2.63 -8.91
C ASN A 5 10.42 -2.63 -7.56
N VAL A 6 10.20 -3.81 -6.99
CA VAL A 6 9.50 -3.96 -5.71
C VAL A 6 10.22 -3.22 -4.56
N ASN A 7 11.55 -3.13 -4.58
CA ASN A 7 12.29 -2.41 -3.55
C ASN A 7 12.07 -0.90 -3.64
N GLU A 8 12.00 -0.34 -4.85
CA GLU A 8 11.71 1.08 -5.06
C GLU A 8 10.26 1.42 -4.70
N PHE A 9 9.34 0.51 -5.02
CA PHE A 9 7.94 0.62 -4.60
C PHE A 9 7.86 0.73 -3.07
N VAL A 10 8.47 -0.22 -2.37
CA VAL A 10 8.45 -0.30 -0.90
C VAL A 10 9.22 0.85 -0.24
N ASP A 11 10.37 1.24 -0.77
CA ASP A 11 11.18 2.35 -0.24
C ASP A 11 10.38 3.65 -0.25
N GLY A 12 9.63 3.94 -1.32
CA GLY A 12 8.75 5.10 -1.39
C GLY A 12 7.69 5.16 -0.30
N LEU A 13 7.13 4.01 0.11
CA LEU A 13 6.12 3.96 1.18
C LEU A 13 6.68 4.45 2.53
N TYR A 14 7.99 4.31 2.76
CA TYR A 14 8.64 4.83 3.96
C TYR A 14 8.66 6.35 4.02
N TYR A 15 8.59 7.01 2.86
CA TYR A 15 8.52 8.47 2.72
C TYR A 15 7.09 8.98 2.55
N GLY A 16 6.11 8.07 2.48
CA GLY A 16 4.71 8.40 2.30
C GLY A 16 4.32 8.64 0.85
N ASP A 17 5.15 8.20 -0.09
CA ASP A 17 4.84 8.35 -1.51
C ASP A 17 3.52 7.66 -1.85
N GLU A 18 2.80 8.28 -2.78
CA GLU A 18 1.64 7.69 -3.41
C GLU A 18 2.07 6.59 -4.38
N ARG A 19 1.31 5.49 -4.40
CA ARG A 19 1.49 4.40 -5.36
C ARG A 19 0.16 3.89 -5.87
N VAL A 20 0.09 3.61 -7.15
CA VAL A 20 -1.06 2.96 -7.79
C VAL A 20 -0.63 1.62 -8.35
N PHE A 21 -1.36 0.56 -8.01
CA PHE A 21 -1.02 -0.79 -8.46
C PHE A 21 -2.26 -1.63 -8.71
N VAL A 22 -2.11 -2.70 -9.50
CA VAL A 22 -3.19 -3.62 -9.85
C VAL A 22 -2.87 -5.01 -9.33
N TYR A 23 -3.85 -5.65 -8.69
CA TYR A 23 -3.80 -7.06 -8.29
C TYR A 23 -5.09 -7.76 -8.69
N LYS A 24 -4.99 -8.87 -9.43
CA LYS A 24 -6.14 -9.63 -9.94
C LYS A 24 -7.21 -8.78 -10.64
N GLY A 25 -6.79 -7.76 -11.38
CA GLY A 25 -7.68 -6.84 -12.10
C GLY A 25 -8.30 -5.74 -11.24
N GLN A 26 -8.11 -5.74 -9.92
CA GLN A 26 -8.52 -4.63 -9.04
C GLN A 26 -7.38 -3.61 -8.94
N LYS A 27 -7.70 -2.33 -9.18
CA LYS A 27 -6.78 -1.20 -8.97
C LYS A 27 -6.84 -0.71 -7.53
N PHE A 28 -5.67 -0.49 -6.94
CA PHE A 28 -5.46 -0.02 -5.59
C PHE A 28 -4.65 1.27 -5.59
N PHE A 29 -4.86 2.06 -4.55
CA PHE A 29 -4.11 3.26 -4.26
C PHE A 29 -3.64 3.22 -2.81
N ILE A 30 -2.35 3.46 -2.59
CA ILE A 30 -1.78 3.56 -1.25
C ILE A 30 -1.07 4.91 -1.11
N GLN A 31 -1.26 5.57 0.03
CA GLN A 31 -0.69 6.88 0.31
C GLN A 31 -0.27 7.01 1.77
N GLY A 32 0.77 7.80 2.02
CA GLY A 32 1.12 8.27 3.35
C GLY A 32 0.49 9.63 3.65
N LEU A 33 -0.21 9.76 4.78
CA LEU A 33 -0.73 11.02 5.29
C LEU A 33 -0.34 11.25 6.74
N THR A 34 0.06 12.47 7.09
CA THR A 34 0.37 12.85 8.48
C THR A 34 -0.75 13.71 9.04
N TYR A 35 -1.45 13.21 10.06
CA TYR A 35 -2.48 13.94 10.79
C TYR A 35 -2.58 13.45 12.24
N ASP A 36 -3.19 14.24 13.12
CA ASP A 36 -3.32 13.94 14.57
C ASP A 36 -1.99 13.56 15.26
N GLY A 37 -0.89 14.14 14.76
CA GLY A 37 0.47 13.86 15.24
C GLY A 37 1.00 12.46 14.92
N CYS A 38 0.37 11.74 13.99
CA CYS A 38 0.73 10.39 13.58
C CYS A 38 0.92 10.29 12.06
N ASN A 39 1.74 9.34 11.62
CA ASN A 39 1.88 8.97 10.21
C ASN A 39 0.95 7.79 9.90
N HIS A 40 0.07 7.99 8.94
CA HIS A 40 -0.92 7.03 8.50
C HIS A 40 -0.58 6.52 7.11
N LEU A 41 -0.52 5.20 6.94
CA LEU A 41 -0.42 4.56 5.63
C LEU A 41 -1.79 3.98 5.30
N LEU A 42 -2.38 4.43 4.20
CA LEU A 42 -3.78 4.20 3.87
C LEU A 42 -3.88 3.47 2.53
N LEU A 43 -4.60 2.36 2.49
CA LEU A 43 -4.85 1.59 1.28
C LEU A 43 -6.33 1.67 0.92
N ASP A 44 -6.60 2.01 -0.34
CA ASP A 44 -7.95 2.11 -0.90
C ASP A 44 -8.09 1.34 -2.21
N ARG A 45 -9.34 1.07 -2.61
CA ARG A 45 -9.69 0.60 -3.94
C ARG A 45 -10.01 1.82 -4.80
N TRP A 46 -9.37 1.91 -5.97
CA TRP A 46 -9.61 3.02 -6.90
C TRP A 46 -11.03 2.98 -7.52
N GLU A 47 -11.63 1.79 -7.59
CA GLU A 47 -12.97 1.61 -8.15
C GLU A 47 -14.05 1.49 -7.06
N PRO A 48 -15.26 2.04 -7.27
CA PRO A 48 -16.36 1.97 -6.32
C PRO A 48 -16.78 0.52 -5.99
N PRO A 49 -17.34 0.28 -4.79
CA PRO A 49 -17.57 1.24 -3.71
C PRO A 49 -16.27 1.59 -2.96
N ALA A 50 -15.88 2.87 -3.00
CA ALA A 50 -14.71 3.44 -2.32
C ALA A 50 -15.17 4.15 -1.03
N ASP A 51 -15.98 3.42 -0.26
CA ASP A 51 -16.75 3.98 0.86
C ASP A 51 -15.89 4.09 2.12
N ALA A 52 -14.79 3.34 2.18
CA ALA A 52 -13.82 3.31 3.27
C ALA A 52 -12.48 2.71 2.81
N TYR A 53 -11.38 3.12 3.46
CA TYR A 53 -10.09 2.47 3.31
C TYR A 53 -10.18 0.98 3.64
N ILE A 54 -9.60 0.15 2.80
CA ILE A 54 -9.56 -1.30 3.01
C ILE A 54 -8.51 -1.71 4.04
N TRP A 55 -7.54 -0.83 4.30
CA TRP A 55 -6.56 -0.99 5.36
C TRP A 55 -5.97 0.37 5.75
N GLU A 56 -5.69 0.54 7.04
CA GLU A 56 -5.00 1.70 7.62
C GLU A 56 -3.99 1.21 8.65
N GLY A 57 -2.74 1.65 8.51
CA GLY A 57 -1.70 1.47 9.51
C GLY A 57 -1.30 2.82 10.12
N LYS A 58 -1.17 2.86 11.45
CA LYS A 58 -0.89 4.09 12.20
C LYS A 58 0.43 3.99 12.95
N SER A 59 1.30 4.98 12.75
CA SER A 59 2.58 5.11 13.44
C SER A 59 2.66 6.44 14.21
N PRO A 60 2.68 6.44 15.56
CA PRO A 60 2.73 7.67 16.35
C PRO A 60 4.06 8.43 16.29
N ARG A 61 5.16 7.76 15.91
CA ARG A 61 6.51 8.33 15.85
C ARG A 61 7.33 7.54 14.82
N GLY A 62 8.10 8.23 13.97
CA GLY A 62 9.00 7.59 13.00
C GLY A 62 8.41 7.54 11.58
N THR A 63 8.71 6.48 10.83
CA THR A 63 8.22 6.29 9.45
C THR A 63 6.77 5.79 9.42
N PHE A 64 6.19 5.71 8.22
CA PHE A 64 4.90 5.07 7.99
C PHE A 64 4.89 3.58 8.39
N ALA A 65 3.70 3.02 8.62
CA ALA A 65 3.47 1.64 9.04
C ALA A 65 3.70 0.61 7.90
N VAL A 66 4.84 0.72 7.20
CA VAL A 66 5.16 -0.07 6.00
C VAL A 66 5.30 -1.56 6.34
N GLU A 67 6.05 -1.90 7.39
CA GLU A 67 6.23 -3.30 7.79
C GLU A 67 4.91 -3.98 8.18
N GLU A 68 3.98 -3.23 8.78
CA GLU A 68 2.64 -3.73 9.09
C GLU A 68 1.85 -3.99 7.81
N PHE A 69 1.85 -3.05 6.86
CA PHE A 69 1.25 -3.26 5.53
C PHE A 69 1.79 -4.51 4.83
N LEU A 70 3.12 -4.67 4.82
CA LEU A 70 3.80 -5.76 4.11
C LEU A 70 3.53 -7.14 4.72
N SER A 71 3.30 -7.20 6.04
CA SER A 71 3.08 -8.44 6.79
C SER A 71 1.61 -8.77 7.04
N THR A 72 0.70 -7.81 6.88
CA THR A 72 -0.75 -8.04 7.05
C THR A 72 -1.30 -8.89 5.89
N PRO A 73 -2.11 -9.93 6.16
CA PRO A 73 -2.66 -10.82 5.14
C PRO A 73 -3.86 -10.21 4.39
N ILE A 74 -3.65 -9.07 3.71
CA ILE A 74 -4.68 -8.29 3.01
C ILE A 74 -5.18 -8.99 1.73
N TRP A 75 -4.31 -9.76 1.08
CA TRP A 75 -4.51 -10.23 -0.30
C TRP A 75 -5.03 -11.65 -0.34
N ASP A 76 -6.35 -11.83 -0.18
CA ASP A 76 -6.98 -13.16 -0.05
C ASP A 76 -6.35 -14.01 1.07
N GLY A 77 -6.01 -13.36 2.20
CA GLY A 77 -5.32 -14.00 3.32
C GLY A 77 -3.80 -14.15 3.14
N LYS A 78 -3.23 -13.58 2.07
CA LYS A 78 -1.78 -13.54 1.81
C LYS A 78 -1.18 -12.17 2.11
N THR A 79 0.09 -12.17 2.46
CA THR A 79 0.88 -10.94 2.69
C THR A 79 1.37 -10.34 1.36
N PHE A 80 1.80 -9.07 1.36
CA PHE A 80 2.30 -8.41 0.15
C PHE A 80 3.41 -9.22 -0.54
N TRP A 81 4.40 -9.69 0.23
CA TRP A 81 5.53 -10.46 -0.30
C TRP A 81 5.14 -11.79 -0.96
N GLN A 82 3.98 -12.36 -0.59
CA GLN A 82 3.50 -13.60 -1.19
C GLN A 82 2.82 -13.38 -2.55
N VAL A 83 2.43 -12.14 -2.87
CA VAL A 83 1.65 -11.82 -4.08
C VAL A 83 2.28 -10.73 -4.94
N GLU A 84 3.37 -10.09 -4.49
CA GLU A 84 3.99 -8.96 -5.19
C GLU A 84 4.36 -9.29 -6.65
N GLN A 85 4.73 -10.54 -6.95
CA GLN A 85 5.05 -10.99 -8.31
C GLN A 85 3.83 -10.98 -9.25
N GLU A 86 2.62 -11.02 -8.71
CA GLU A 86 1.35 -10.94 -9.43
C GLU A 86 0.80 -9.49 -9.50
N MET A 87 1.43 -8.54 -8.81
CA MET A 87 1.01 -7.14 -8.76
C MET A 87 1.69 -6.32 -9.84
N GLU A 88 0.94 -5.48 -10.55
CA GLU A 88 1.47 -4.54 -11.53
C GLU A 88 1.54 -3.13 -10.95
N TRP A 89 2.71 -2.51 -10.98
CA TRP A 89 2.87 -1.10 -10.65
C TRP A 89 2.52 -0.25 -11.88
N VAL A 90 1.53 0.65 -11.78
CA VAL A 90 0.95 1.34 -12.95
C VAL A 90 1.29 2.83 -13.06
N ASP A 91 1.97 3.41 -12.05
CA ASP A 91 2.45 4.80 -12.02
C ASP A 91 3.99 4.90 -11.94
N CYS A 92 4.70 3.86 -12.40
CA CYS A 92 6.17 3.79 -12.46
C CYS A 92 6.80 4.58 -13.63
#